data_AF-A0A2V5MSH7-F1
#
_entry.id   AF-A0A2V5MSH7-F1
#
_cell.length_a   1.000
_cell.length_b   1.000
_cell.length_c   1.000
_cell.angle_alpha   90.00
_cell.angle_beta   90.00
_cell.angle_gamma   90.00
#
_symmetry.space_group_name_H-M   'P 1'
#
loop_
_entity.id
_entity.type
_entity.pdbx_description
1 polymer ?
#
loop_
_entity_poly.entity_id
_entity_poly.type
_entity_poly.pdbx_seq_one_letter_code
_entity_poly.pdbx_strand_id
1 'polypeptide(L)'
;MSNNSHAEILIVDDDSTSRKILAHLLVAAGYKCRECEDGTKALQTIQERQPALLLLDFDMPGLNGAEVLKRLRSDNDPAVAQIPTIMLTAHGSEESEVRCLQAGADDFATKPINTAVLRARIETQLRLRSMRRQLERQNDELEQWRSNLERDLAAARLTQQSLIPQKPPALPGWEVATCYRPVIQVGGDIYGWLRMKDGQILFWIADGTGHGAAAALLTTLAKLLFHHGSVEHDAPASVMEAVNHDFRSIFGARSFMTAMCVAVDPATGRASVVGAGHPPLLIARRSGATETIASVVPPLGLIEHPEFTETIVDLKPGDTFLLYTDGLFGSRKGKQPRLTPQRLEKMLDHTAPSAEALLGRILTEAAPAKGEEALPDDLAALAVRRVA
;
A
#
# COMPACT_ATOMS: atom_id res chain seq x y z
N MET A 1 -3.11 2.96 38.00
CA MET A 1 -3.97 1.88 38.54
C MET A 1 -5.27 1.93 37.78
N SER A 2 -5.57 0.88 37.00
CA SER A 2 -6.78 0.80 36.20
C SER A 2 -8.00 0.89 37.11
N ASN A 3 -8.88 1.87 36.88
CA ASN A 3 -10.06 2.09 37.71
C ASN A 3 -11.14 1.04 37.33
N ASN A 4 -10.91 -0.23 37.73
CA ASN A 4 -11.83 -1.37 37.49
C ASN A 4 -12.99 -1.41 38.48
N SER A 5 -13.19 -0.35 39.28
CA SER A 5 -14.17 -0.19 40.37
C SER A 5 -15.66 -0.26 39.93
N HIS A 6 -15.92 -0.62 38.67
CA HIS A 6 -17.25 -0.79 38.11
C HIS A 6 -17.42 -2.07 37.28
N ALA A 7 -16.42 -2.96 37.23
CA ALA A 7 -16.54 -4.24 36.56
C ALA A 7 -17.54 -5.14 37.29
N GLU A 8 -18.53 -5.66 36.55
CA GLU A 8 -19.54 -6.58 37.09
C GLU A 8 -19.04 -8.02 37.00
N ILE A 9 -18.86 -8.67 38.14
CA ILE A 9 -18.44 -10.06 38.27
C ILE A 9 -19.68 -10.92 38.50
N LEU A 10 -19.86 -11.96 37.69
CA LEU A 10 -20.87 -12.99 37.94
C LEU A 10 -20.24 -14.10 38.77
N ILE A 11 -20.83 -14.41 39.92
CA ILE A 11 -20.39 -15.47 40.83
C ILE A 11 -21.40 -16.59 40.76
N VAL A 12 -20.95 -17.79 40.39
CA VAL A 12 -21.79 -18.98 40.25
C VAL A 12 -21.21 -20.05 41.17
N ASP A 13 -21.97 -20.41 42.19
CA ASP A 13 -21.58 -21.38 43.23
C ASP A 13 -22.89 -21.89 43.86
N ASP A 14 -23.06 -23.20 44.08
CA ASP A 14 -24.30 -23.75 44.63
C ASP A 14 -24.39 -23.55 46.16
N ASP A 15 -23.25 -23.47 46.85
CA ASP A 15 -23.18 -23.18 48.28
C ASP A 15 -23.51 -21.71 48.56
N SER A 16 -24.70 -21.49 49.11
CA SER A 16 -25.21 -20.14 49.40
C SER A 16 -24.36 -19.35 50.40
N THR A 17 -23.61 -20.02 51.27
CA THR A 17 -22.76 -19.38 52.28
C THR A 17 -21.47 -18.88 51.61
N SER A 18 -20.81 -19.76 50.88
CA SER A 18 -19.59 -19.48 50.12
C SER A 18 -19.83 -18.37 49.09
N ARG A 19 -20.93 -18.46 48.35
CA ARG A 19 -21.35 -17.45 47.36
C ARG A 19 -21.53 -16.06 47.97
N LYS A 20 -22.27 -15.94 49.08
CA LYS A 20 -22.53 -14.66 49.76
C LYS A 20 -21.27 -14.05 50.38
N ILE A 21 -20.42 -14.88 50.99
CA ILE A 21 -19.15 -14.43 51.56
C ILE A 21 -18.26 -13.85 50.46
N LEU A 22 -18.11 -14.58 49.35
CA LEU A 22 -17.30 -14.14 48.21
C LEU A 22 -17.85 -12.85 47.59
N ALA A 23 -19.16 -12.76 47.39
CA ALA A 23 -19.81 -11.54 46.91
C ALA A 23 -19.53 -10.35 47.83
N HIS A 24 -19.71 -10.50 49.14
CA HIS A 24 -19.45 -9.44 50.11
C HIS A 24 -18.00 -8.93 50.08
N LEU A 25 -17.04 -9.85 49.99
CA LEU A 25 -15.61 -9.54 49.93
C LEU A 25 -15.23 -8.79 48.64
N LEU A 26 -15.80 -9.20 47.50
CA LEU A 26 -15.55 -8.54 46.22
C LEU A 26 -16.23 -7.17 46.14
N VAL A 27 -17.44 -7.02 46.69
CA VAL A 27 -18.12 -5.73 46.83
C VAL A 27 -17.31 -4.77 47.71
N ALA A 28 -16.77 -5.24 48.84
CA ALA A 28 -15.88 -4.45 49.70
C ALA A 28 -14.57 -4.04 48.98
N ALA A 29 -14.12 -4.83 48.01
CA ALA A 29 -12.98 -4.50 47.14
C ALA A 29 -13.33 -3.57 45.98
N GLY A 30 -14.59 -3.13 45.86
CA GLY A 30 -15.05 -2.16 44.86
C GLY A 30 -15.59 -2.76 43.56
N TYR A 31 -15.84 -4.08 43.50
CA TYR A 31 -16.48 -4.70 42.34
C TYR A 31 -18.01 -4.65 42.45
N LYS A 32 -18.70 -4.73 41.30
CA LYS A 32 -20.14 -5.06 41.28
C LYS A 32 -20.27 -6.57 41.16
N CYS A 33 -21.15 -7.18 41.94
CA CYS A 33 -21.35 -8.63 41.90
C CYS A 33 -22.79 -8.97 41.56
N ARG A 34 -22.97 -9.96 40.67
CA ARG A 34 -24.22 -10.71 40.53
C ARG A 34 -23.97 -12.13 40.99
N GLU A 35 -24.96 -12.71 41.64
CA GLU A 35 -24.89 -14.06 42.17
C GLU A 35 -25.83 -14.99 41.38
N CYS A 36 -25.40 -16.23 41.18
CA CYS A 36 -26.18 -17.28 40.59
C CYS A 36 -25.92 -18.59 41.34
N GLU A 37 -26.95 -19.41 41.50
CA GLU A 37 -26.87 -20.64 42.30
C GLU A 37 -26.64 -21.90 41.46
N ASP A 38 -26.79 -21.82 40.14
CA ASP A 38 -26.61 -22.97 39.26
C ASP A 38 -26.15 -22.56 37.85
N GLY A 39 -25.55 -23.51 37.14
CA GLY A 39 -25.02 -23.30 35.80
C GLY A 39 -26.06 -22.95 34.73
N THR A 40 -27.32 -23.38 34.89
CA THR A 40 -28.37 -23.13 33.89
C THR A 40 -28.82 -21.67 33.96
N LYS A 41 -29.11 -21.17 35.16
CA LYS A 41 -29.40 -19.76 35.40
C LYS A 41 -28.21 -18.89 35.05
N ALA A 42 -26.97 -19.35 35.26
CA ALA A 42 -25.79 -18.59 34.90
C ALA A 42 -25.73 -18.31 33.39
N LEU A 43 -25.97 -19.33 32.55
CA LEU A 43 -26.02 -19.17 31.10
C LEU A 43 -27.12 -18.20 30.65
N GLN A 44 -28.32 -18.30 31.23
CA GLN A 44 -29.42 -17.35 30.97
C GLN A 44 -29.02 -15.91 31.36
N THR A 45 -28.43 -15.75 32.53
CA THR A 45 -28.02 -14.46 33.09
C THR A 45 -26.92 -13.78 32.27
N ILE A 46 -26.02 -14.57 31.66
CA ILE A 46 -24.94 -14.09 30.77
C ILE A 46 -25.52 -13.59 29.45
N GLN A 47 -26.51 -14.30 28.89
CA GLN A 47 -27.19 -13.90 27.66
C GLN A 47 -27.98 -12.60 27.84
N GLU A 48 -28.65 -12.43 28.97
CA GLU A 48 -29.36 -11.18 29.28
C GLU A 48 -28.40 -9.99 29.46
N ARG A 49 -27.28 -10.22 30.15
CA ARG A 49 -26.26 -9.19 30.38
C ARG A 49 -24.91 -9.81 30.65
N GLN A 50 -23.96 -9.51 29.77
CA GLN A 50 -22.61 -10.07 29.83
C GLN A 50 -21.81 -9.48 31.00
N PRO A 51 -21.30 -10.32 31.93
CA PRO A 51 -20.42 -9.85 33.00
C PRO A 51 -19.02 -9.50 32.46
N ALA A 52 -18.28 -8.71 33.22
CA ALA A 52 -16.88 -8.39 33.00
C ALA A 52 -15.94 -9.58 33.29
N LEU A 53 -16.34 -10.47 34.21
CA LEU A 53 -15.63 -11.70 34.56
C LEU A 53 -16.61 -12.70 35.19
N LEU A 54 -16.38 -14.00 34.99
CA LEU A 54 -17.12 -15.09 35.57
C LEU A 54 -16.26 -15.82 36.62
N LEU A 55 -16.76 -15.90 37.85
CA LEU A 55 -16.26 -16.83 38.87
C LEU A 55 -17.22 -18.02 38.90
N LEU A 56 -16.71 -19.21 38.60
CA LEU A 56 -17.54 -20.38 38.36
C LEU A 56 -17.07 -21.55 39.21
N ASP A 57 -17.93 -22.06 40.08
CA ASP A 57 -17.65 -23.28 40.80
C ASP A 57 -17.55 -24.48 39.85
N PHE A 58 -16.55 -25.31 40.09
CA PHE A 58 -16.30 -26.50 39.28
C PHE A 58 -17.37 -27.56 39.56
N ASP A 59 -17.60 -27.83 40.85
CA ASP A 59 -18.49 -28.87 41.33
C ASP A 59 -19.84 -28.27 41.70
N MET A 60 -20.84 -28.43 40.83
CA MET A 60 -22.21 -27.99 41.10
C MET A 60 -23.21 -29.09 40.70
N PRO A 61 -24.36 -29.21 41.38
CA PRO A 61 -25.44 -30.10 40.98
C PRO A 61 -25.99 -29.78 39.59
N GLY A 62 -26.24 -30.81 38.79
CA GLY A 62 -26.76 -30.66 37.44
C GLY A 62 -25.68 -30.24 36.45
N LEU A 63 -25.76 -29.00 35.95
CA LEU A 63 -24.82 -28.47 34.95
C LEU A 63 -23.56 -27.96 35.66
N ASN A 64 -22.49 -28.76 35.62
CA ASN A 64 -21.23 -28.44 36.30
C ASN A 64 -20.46 -27.30 35.61
N GLY A 65 -19.43 -26.76 36.28
CA GLY A 65 -18.66 -25.62 35.79
C GLY A 65 -17.97 -25.86 34.45
N ALA A 66 -17.41 -27.06 34.24
CA ALA A 66 -16.76 -27.40 32.97
C ALA A 66 -17.76 -27.42 31.79
N GLU A 67 -18.98 -27.91 32.00
CA GLU A 67 -20.04 -27.92 30.99
C GLU A 67 -20.58 -26.53 30.68
N VAL A 68 -20.76 -25.68 31.70
CA VAL A 68 -21.10 -24.26 31.53
C VAL A 68 -20.06 -23.57 30.66
N LEU A 69 -18.78 -23.73 31.02
CA LEU A 69 -17.66 -23.09 30.31
C LEU A 69 -17.55 -23.58 28.87
N LYS A 70 -17.70 -24.88 28.63
CA LYS A 70 -17.71 -25.44 27.27
C LYS A 70 -18.81 -24.84 26.40
N ARG A 71 -20.00 -24.62 26.97
CA ARG A 71 -21.12 -23.96 26.27
C ARG A 71 -20.80 -22.50 25.96
N LEU A 72 -20.22 -21.76 26.92
CA LEU A 72 -19.78 -20.38 26.69
C LEU A 72 -18.75 -20.30 25.56
N ARG A 73 -17.71 -21.14 25.57
CA ARG A 73 -16.67 -21.14 24.52
C ARG A 73 -17.20 -21.51 23.13
N SER A 74 -18.34 -22.18 23.06
CA SER A 74 -18.99 -22.60 21.82
C SER A 74 -20.10 -21.64 21.37
N ASP A 75 -20.26 -20.49 22.04
CA ASP A 75 -21.23 -19.47 21.66
C ASP A 75 -20.84 -18.78 20.35
N ASN A 76 -21.84 -18.40 19.56
CA ASN A 76 -21.63 -17.70 18.30
C ASN A 76 -21.27 -16.22 18.51
N ASP A 77 -21.64 -15.63 19.65
CA ASP A 77 -21.22 -14.28 20.01
C ASP A 77 -19.80 -14.31 20.62
N PRO A 78 -18.79 -13.75 19.95
CA PRO A 78 -17.43 -13.70 20.48
C PRO A 78 -17.34 -12.97 21.83
N ALA A 79 -18.24 -12.02 22.10
CA ALA A 79 -18.25 -11.29 23.35
C ALA A 79 -18.67 -12.16 24.55
N VAL A 80 -19.47 -13.20 24.31
CA VAL A 80 -19.83 -14.25 25.29
C VAL A 80 -18.72 -15.29 25.37
N ALA A 81 -18.27 -15.79 24.22
CA ALA A 81 -17.26 -16.85 24.16
C ALA A 81 -15.92 -16.45 24.81
N GLN A 82 -15.61 -15.16 24.85
CA GLN A 82 -14.37 -14.62 25.41
C GLN A 82 -14.54 -14.00 26.80
N ILE A 83 -15.66 -14.23 27.50
CA ILE A 83 -15.79 -13.78 28.89
C ILE A 83 -14.69 -14.46 29.72
N PRO A 84 -13.83 -13.68 30.41
CA PRO A 84 -12.80 -14.25 31.27
C PRO A 84 -13.45 -15.05 32.39
N THR A 85 -13.04 -16.30 32.55
CA THR A 85 -13.60 -17.23 33.52
C THR A 85 -12.50 -17.76 34.43
N ILE A 86 -12.65 -17.54 35.73
CA ILE A 86 -11.82 -18.15 36.76
C ILE A 86 -12.66 -19.26 37.41
N MET A 87 -12.19 -20.51 37.33
CA MET A 87 -12.87 -21.60 38.01
C MET A 87 -12.49 -21.71 39.48
N LEU A 88 -13.47 -21.96 40.33
CA LEU A 88 -13.30 -22.21 41.76
C LEU A 88 -13.34 -23.73 41.96
N THR A 89 -12.32 -24.32 42.58
CA THR A 89 -12.24 -25.78 42.78
C THR A 89 -12.00 -26.13 44.23
N ALA A 90 -12.65 -27.19 44.73
CA ALA A 90 -12.45 -27.70 46.07
C ALA A 90 -11.15 -28.52 46.22
N HIS A 91 -10.52 -28.95 45.13
CA HIS A 91 -9.33 -29.81 45.14
C HIS A 91 -8.14 -29.08 44.51
N GLY A 92 -7.11 -28.82 45.31
CA GLY A 92 -5.84 -28.22 44.86
C GLY A 92 -4.81 -29.24 44.38
N SER A 93 -5.24 -30.40 43.87
CA SER A 93 -4.34 -31.35 43.23
C SER A 93 -3.99 -30.89 41.82
N GLU A 94 -2.77 -31.16 41.34
CA GLU A 94 -2.34 -30.82 39.97
C GLU A 94 -3.33 -31.33 38.92
N GLU A 95 -3.90 -32.52 39.11
CA GLU A 95 -4.92 -33.09 38.21
C GLU A 95 -6.18 -32.21 38.10
N SER A 96 -6.60 -31.58 39.21
CA SER A 96 -7.78 -30.71 39.23
C SER A 96 -7.50 -29.38 38.52
N GLU A 97 -6.30 -28.84 38.68
CA GLU A 97 -5.86 -27.61 37.99
C GLU A 97 -5.82 -27.82 36.47
N VAL A 98 -5.24 -28.94 36.04
CA VAL A 98 -5.17 -29.33 34.62
C VAL A 98 -6.56 -29.47 34.03
N ARG A 99 -7.50 -30.11 34.74
CA ARG A 99 -8.90 -30.24 34.29
C ARG A 99 -9.58 -28.89 34.09
N CYS A 100 -9.30 -27.91 34.97
CA CYS A 100 -9.88 -26.57 34.84
C CYS A 100 -9.40 -25.86 33.57
N LEU A 101 -8.09 -25.90 33.31
CA LEU A 101 -7.50 -25.27 32.13
C LEU A 101 -7.90 -26.00 30.83
N GLN A 102 -7.96 -27.33 30.84
CA GLN A 102 -8.42 -28.12 29.69
C GLN A 102 -9.89 -27.88 29.34
N ALA A 103 -10.72 -27.51 30.32
CA ALA A 103 -12.10 -27.10 30.08
C ALA A 103 -12.22 -25.72 29.40
N GLY A 104 -11.11 -24.98 29.27
CA GLY A 104 -11.06 -23.67 28.63
C GLY A 104 -11.16 -22.48 29.61
N ALA A 105 -10.86 -22.71 30.89
CA ALA A 105 -10.80 -21.64 31.89
C ALA A 105 -9.57 -20.76 31.67
N ASP A 106 -9.71 -19.45 31.89
CA ASP A 106 -8.60 -18.51 31.76
C ASP A 106 -7.68 -18.54 32.99
N ASP A 107 -8.23 -18.98 34.14
CA ASP A 107 -7.50 -19.24 35.37
C ASP A 107 -8.33 -20.12 36.33
N PHE A 108 -7.76 -20.45 37.49
CA PHE A 108 -8.48 -21.12 38.58
C PHE A 108 -8.07 -20.58 39.97
N ALA A 109 -8.89 -20.87 40.97
CA ALA A 109 -8.62 -20.62 42.38
C ALA A 109 -9.10 -21.78 43.25
N THR A 110 -8.27 -22.21 44.19
CA THR A 110 -8.58 -23.30 45.12
C THR A 110 -9.36 -22.80 46.35
N LYS A 111 -10.33 -23.59 46.81
CA LYS A 111 -11.05 -23.37 48.07
C LYS A 111 -10.23 -24.00 49.23
N PRO A 112 -10.11 -23.35 50.41
CA PRO A 112 -10.70 -22.06 50.79
C PRO A 112 -10.01 -20.89 50.09
N ILE A 113 -10.82 -19.93 49.63
CA ILE A 113 -10.35 -18.84 48.76
C ILE A 113 -9.45 -17.87 49.52
N ASN A 114 -8.21 -17.71 49.04
CA ASN A 114 -7.37 -16.57 49.41
C ASN A 114 -7.79 -15.33 48.61
N THR A 115 -8.45 -14.39 49.28
CA THR A 115 -9.04 -13.19 48.66
C THR A 115 -8.00 -12.28 48.00
N ALA A 116 -6.79 -12.18 48.57
CA ALA A 116 -5.73 -11.36 48.00
C ALA A 116 -5.23 -11.95 46.68
N VAL A 117 -5.07 -13.27 46.62
CA VAL A 117 -4.67 -13.99 45.40
C VAL A 117 -5.77 -13.92 44.35
N LEU A 118 -7.03 -14.20 44.73
CA LEU A 118 -8.16 -14.14 43.80
C LEU A 118 -8.31 -12.74 43.20
N ARG A 119 -8.15 -11.67 44.00
CA ARG A 119 -8.20 -10.30 43.50
C ARG A 119 -7.13 -10.04 42.44
N ALA A 120 -5.88 -10.48 42.68
CA ALA A 120 -4.80 -10.30 41.71
C ALA A 120 -5.10 -11.05 40.39
N ARG A 121 -5.70 -12.25 40.47
CA ARG A 121 -6.14 -13.01 39.28
C ARG A 121 -7.27 -12.29 38.54
N ILE A 122 -8.28 -11.80 39.24
CA ILE A 122 -9.38 -10.99 38.67
C ILE A 122 -8.83 -9.76 37.95
N GLU A 123 -7.95 -9.00 38.59
CA GLU A 123 -7.35 -7.80 37.99
C GLU A 123 -6.57 -8.13 36.72
N THR A 124 -5.81 -9.24 36.73
CA THR A 124 -5.06 -9.72 35.56
C THR A 124 -6.00 -10.06 34.41
N GLN A 125 -7.05 -10.83 34.67
CA GLN A 125 -8.01 -11.26 33.64
C GLN A 125 -8.82 -10.09 33.07
N LEU A 126 -9.25 -9.15 33.92
CA LEU A 126 -9.93 -7.94 33.48
C LEU A 126 -9.00 -7.04 32.62
N ARG A 127 -7.71 -6.96 32.96
CA ARG A 127 -6.72 -6.22 32.19
C ARG A 127 -6.45 -6.86 30.83
N LEU A 128 -6.34 -8.18 30.77
CA LEU A 128 -6.17 -8.90 29.50
C LEU A 128 -7.39 -8.69 28.59
N ARG A 129 -8.61 -8.78 29.14
CA ARG A 129 -9.84 -8.50 28.38
C ARG A 129 -9.88 -7.06 27.84
N SER A 130 -9.49 -6.07 28.66
CA SER A 130 -9.52 -4.67 28.23
C SER A 130 -8.51 -4.39 27.12
N MET A 131 -7.30 -4.95 27.21
CA MET A 131 -6.30 -4.85 26.15
C MET A 131 -6.76 -5.51 24.85
N ARG A 132 -7.34 -6.72 24.92
CA ARG A 132 -7.87 -7.42 23.75
C ARG A 132 -8.95 -6.59 23.03
N ARG A 133 -9.92 -6.06 23.79
CA ARG A 133 -10.97 -5.20 23.24
C ARG A 133 -10.43 -3.90 22.65
N GLN A 134 -9.37 -3.33 23.23
CA GLN A 134 -8.72 -2.16 22.67
C GLN A 134 -8.02 -2.47 21.35
N LEU A 135 -7.32 -3.62 21.28
CA LEU A 135 -6.65 -4.06 20.06
C LEU A 135 -7.64 -4.34 18.93
N GLU A 136 -8.76 -5.02 19.23
CA GLU A 136 -9.83 -5.28 18.27
C GLU A 136 -10.39 -3.96 17.69
N ARG A 137 -10.71 -2.97 18.55
CA ARG A 137 -11.16 -1.65 18.10
C ARG A 137 -10.13 -0.92 17.24
N GLN A 138 -8.86 -0.96 17.64
CA GLN A 138 -7.80 -0.33 16.85
C GLN A 138 -7.64 -1.00 15.48
N ASN A 139 -7.80 -2.32 15.41
CA ASN A 139 -7.77 -3.02 14.14
C ASN A 139 -8.95 -2.64 13.24
N ASP A 140 -10.16 -2.60 13.78
CA ASP A 140 -11.37 -2.18 13.04
C ASP A 140 -11.23 -0.74 12.51
N GLU A 141 -10.73 0.18 13.34
CA GLU A 141 -10.43 1.57 12.94
C GLU A 141 -9.40 1.62 11.81
N LEU A 142 -8.30 0.87 11.93
CA LEU A 142 -7.25 0.81 10.92
C LEU A 142 -7.75 0.24 9.59
N GLU A 143 -8.55 -0.81 9.62
CA GLU A 143 -9.16 -1.40 8.42
C GLU A 143 -10.10 -0.40 7.73
N GLN A 144 -10.88 0.35 8.50
CA GLN A 144 -11.75 1.40 7.97
C GLN A 144 -10.93 2.53 7.33
N TRP A 145 -9.87 2.99 8.01
CA TRP A 145 -8.95 4.00 7.46
C TRP A 145 -8.29 3.52 6.17
N ARG A 146 -7.83 2.26 6.12
CA ARG A 146 -7.23 1.66 4.92
C ARG A 146 -8.22 1.65 3.75
N SER A 147 -9.46 1.22 3.99
CA SER A 147 -10.51 1.19 2.97
C SER A 147 -10.85 2.59 2.42
N ASN A 148 -10.87 3.61 3.29
CA ASN A 148 -11.09 4.99 2.85
C ASN A 148 -9.93 5.48 1.97
N LEU A 149 -8.68 5.26 2.39
CA LEU A 149 -7.50 5.67 1.64
C LEU A 149 -7.41 4.96 0.28
N GLU A 150 -7.74 3.67 0.23
CA GLU A 150 -7.79 2.89 -1.02
C GLU A 150 -8.83 3.47 -2.01
N ARG A 151 -9.97 3.95 -1.51
CA ARG A 151 -11.00 4.62 -2.35
C ARG A 151 -10.51 5.96 -2.88
N ASP A 152 -9.87 6.77 -2.05
CA ASP A 152 -9.35 8.08 -2.45
C ASP A 152 -8.24 7.94 -3.50
N LEU A 153 -7.33 6.98 -3.31
CA LEU A 153 -6.29 6.66 -4.30
C LEU A 153 -6.90 6.14 -5.61
N ALA A 154 -8.02 5.44 -5.56
CA ALA A 154 -8.67 4.88 -6.76
C ALA A 154 -9.29 6.00 -7.60
N ALA A 155 -9.88 6.99 -6.94
CA ALA A 155 -10.38 8.19 -7.60
C ALA A 155 -9.23 9.02 -8.22
N ALA A 156 -8.11 9.16 -7.50
CA ALA A 156 -6.92 9.83 -8.03
C ALA A 156 -6.36 9.10 -9.26
N ARG A 157 -6.34 7.76 -9.25
CA ARG A 157 -5.94 6.93 -10.38
C ARG A 157 -6.77 7.19 -11.63
N LEU A 158 -8.10 7.20 -11.49
CA LEU A 158 -8.99 7.45 -12.63
C LEU A 158 -8.74 8.84 -13.25
N THR A 159 -8.46 9.83 -12.41
CA THR A 159 -8.10 11.19 -12.86
C THR A 159 -6.78 11.17 -13.64
N GLN A 160 -5.73 10.57 -13.07
CA GLN A 160 -4.42 10.47 -13.71
C GLN A 160 -4.46 9.68 -15.03
N GLN A 161 -5.20 8.58 -15.08
CA GLN A 161 -5.39 7.77 -16.30
C GLN A 161 -6.13 8.51 -17.42
N SER A 162 -6.90 9.55 -17.09
CA SER A 162 -7.54 10.42 -18.07
C SER A 162 -6.57 11.46 -18.63
N LEU A 163 -5.48 11.77 -17.92
CA LEU A 163 -4.43 12.71 -18.35
C LEU A 163 -3.35 12.04 -19.21
N ILE A 164 -3.06 10.76 -18.93
CA ILE A 164 -2.11 9.97 -19.72
C ILE A 164 -2.80 9.61 -21.05
N PRO A 165 -2.24 10.00 -22.20
CA PRO A 165 -2.86 9.75 -23.49
C PRO A 165 -3.02 8.24 -23.77
N GLN A 166 -4.25 7.76 -23.90
CA GLN A 166 -4.52 6.32 -24.07
C GLN A 166 -4.42 5.81 -25.51
N LYS A 167 -4.55 6.71 -26.50
CA LYS A 167 -4.47 6.36 -27.92
C LYS A 167 -3.35 7.16 -28.56
N PRO A 168 -2.29 6.50 -29.07
CA PRO A 168 -1.20 7.18 -29.76
C PRO A 168 -1.68 8.09 -30.90
N PRO A 169 -0.92 9.14 -31.24
CA PRO A 169 -1.33 10.06 -32.29
C PRO A 169 -1.29 9.32 -33.64
N ALA A 170 -2.34 9.49 -34.44
CA ALA A 170 -2.35 8.97 -35.81
C ALA A 170 -1.45 9.83 -36.69
N LEU A 171 -0.22 9.36 -36.92
CA LEU A 171 0.79 10.04 -37.72
C LEU A 171 1.10 9.20 -38.97
N PRO A 172 0.79 9.68 -40.19
CA PRO A 172 1.11 8.94 -41.41
C PRO A 172 2.61 8.64 -41.51
N GLY A 173 2.96 7.37 -41.72
CA GLY A 173 4.36 6.94 -41.79
C GLY A 173 5.06 6.78 -40.44
N TRP A 174 4.32 6.79 -39.32
CA TRP A 174 4.86 6.58 -37.98
C TRP A 174 4.02 5.60 -37.16
N GLU A 175 4.69 4.77 -36.39
CA GLU A 175 4.10 3.88 -35.39
C GLU A 175 4.51 4.34 -34.00
N VAL A 176 3.57 4.33 -33.06
CA VAL A 176 3.80 4.74 -31.69
C VAL A 176 3.22 3.69 -30.76
N ALA A 177 4.04 3.17 -29.86
CA ALA A 177 3.66 2.20 -28.84
C ALA A 177 4.01 2.73 -27.45
N THR A 178 3.12 2.50 -26.48
CA THR A 178 3.22 3.06 -25.13
C THR A 178 2.99 2.01 -24.08
N CYS A 179 3.65 2.14 -22.93
CA CYS A 179 3.39 1.35 -21.74
C CYS A 179 3.37 2.26 -20.51
N TYR A 180 2.39 2.05 -19.64
CA TYR A 180 2.30 2.67 -18.33
C TYR A 180 1.88 1.65 -17.28
N ARG A 181 2.67 1.47 -16.23
CA ARG A 181 2.37 0.59 -15.09
C ARG A 181 2.81 1.25 -13.78
N PRO A 182 1.88 1.85 -13.01
CA PRO A 182 2.22 2.40 -11.71
C PRO A 182 2.42 1.28 -10.67
N VAL A 183 3.29 1.49 -9.67
CA VAL A 183 3.57 0.56 -8.55
C VAL A 183 2.38 0.45 -7.61
N ILE A 184 1.79 1.60 -7.30
CA ILE A 184 0.55 1.70 -6.53
C ILE A 184 -0.57 2.18 -7.44
N GLN A 185 -1.67 2.66 -6.87
CA GLN A 185 -2.80 3.11 -7.68
C GLN A 185 -2.46 4.35 -8.54
N VAL A 186 -1.52 5.22 -8.11
CA VAL A 186 -1.08 6.43 -8.84
C VAL A 186 0.43 6.56 -8.83
N GLY A 187 1.01 7.06 -9.92
CA GLY A 187 2.46 7.15 -10.10
C GLY A 187 3.05 8.56 -10.23
N GLY A 188 4.37 8.67 -10.11
CA GLY A 188 5.19 9.86 -10.40
C GLY A 188 5.61 9.99 -11.86
N ASP A 189 5.45 8.91 -12.64
CA ASP A 189 5.75 8.88 -14.06
C ASP A 189 4.60 9.40 -14.91
N ILE A 190 4.96 10.12 -15.97
CA ILE A 190 4.03 10.56 -17.01
C ILE A 190 4.73 10.72 -18.36
N TYR A 191 3.98 10.51 -19.43
CA TYR A 191 4.43 10.85 -20.78
C TYR A 191 3.31 11.50 -21.57
N GLY A 192 3.67 12.08 -22.70
CA GLY A 192 2.71 12.56 -23.66
C GLY A 192 3.32 12.97 -24.98
N TRP A 193 2.45 13.48 -25.83
CA TRP A 193 2.82 14.13 -27.06
C TRP A 193 1.95 15.36 -27.30
N LEU A 194 2.52 16.35 -27.97
CA LEU A 194 1.91 17.63 -28.27
C LEU A 194 2.28 18.03 -29.70
N ARG A 195 1.36 18.69 -30.41
CA ARG A 195 1.66 19.25 -31.73
C ARG A 195 2.12 20.69 -31.56
N MET A 196 3.32 20.99 -32.03
CA MET A 196 3.94 22.31 -32.00
C MET A 196 3.40 23.19 -33.15
N LYS A 197 3.57 24.51 -33.06
CA LYS A 197 3.02 25.46 -34.06
C LYS A 197 3.59 25.26 -35.46
N ASP A 198 4.86 24.90 -35.54
CA ASP A 198 5.59 24.61 -36.78
C ASP A 198 5.20 23.27 -37.43
N GLY A 199 4.32 22.50 -36.78
CA GLY A 199 3.83 21.21 -37.25
C GLY A 199 4.64 20.01 -36.76
N GLN A 200 5.72 20.22 -35.99
CA GLN A 200 6.44 19.15 -35.31
C GLN A 200 5.58 18.51 -34.22
N ILE A 201 5.91 17.26 -33.88
CA ILE A 201 5.32 16.54 -32.77
C ILE A 201 6.36 16.40 -31.66
N LEU A 202 6.08 17.02 -30.52
CA LEU A 202 6.88 16.92 -29.32
C LEU A 202 6.44 15.69 -28.52
N PHE A 203 7.26 14.65 -28.49
CA PHE A 203 7.13 13.55 -27.55
C PHE A 203 7.92 13.88 -26.29
N TRP A 204 7.34 13.62 -25.11
CA TRP A 204 8.00 13.88 -23.84
C TRP A 204 7.65 12.82 -22.82
N ILE A 205 8.59 12.58 -21.91
CA ILE A 205 8.44 11.71 -20.75
C ILE A 205 9.06 12.42 -19.55
N ALA A 206 8.45 12.23 -18.38
CA ALA A 206 8.91 12.81 -17.15
C ALA A 206 8.66 11.86 -15.98
N ASP A 207 9.53 11.94 -15.00
CA ASP A 207 9.50 11.18 -13.76
C ASP A 207 9.69 12.16 -12.60
N GLY A 208 8.64 12.29 -11.79
CA GLY A 208 8.60 13.15 -10.61
C GLY A 208 8.98 12.39 -9.35
N THR A 209 9.65 13.07 -8.42
CA THR A 209 10.11 12.44 -7.17
C THR A 209 9.00 11.75 -6.36
N GLY A 210 9.20 10.46 -6.06
CA GLY A 210 8.41 9.67 -5.12
C GLY A 210 7.18 9.01 -5.75
N HIS A 211 6.37 8.35 -4.92
CA HIS A 211 5.16 7.65 -5.35
C HIS A 211 3.94 8.08 -4.52
N GLY A 212 2.72 7.89 -5.05
CA GLY A 212 1.47 8.15 -4.32
C GLY A 212 0.81 9.48 -4.65
N ALA A 213 -0.07 9.94 -3.76
CA ALA A 213 -0.96 11.09 -4.05
C ALA A 213 -0.18 12.37 -4.40
N ALA A 214 0.94 12.64 -3.73
CA ALA A 214 1.79 13.79 -4.05
C ALA A 214 2.42 13.68 -5.45
N ALA A 215 2.88 12.49 -5.83
CA ALA A 215 3.42 12.21 -7.16
C ALA A 215 2.34 12.33 -8.26
N ALA A 216 1.10 11.92 -7.97
CA ALA A 216 -0.05 12.10 -8.85
C ALA A 216 -0.36 13.58 -9.15
N LEU A 217 -0.19 14.45 -8.15
CA LEU A 217 -0.34 15.90 -8.34
C LEU A 217 0.81 16.48 -9.17
N LEU A 218 2.05 16.03 -8.94
CA LEU A 218 3.22 16.44 -9.72
C LEU A 218 3.07 16.07 -11.20
N THR A 219 2.65 14.85 -11.52
CA THR A 219 2.40 14.42 -12.90
C THR A 219 1.29 15.22 -13.56
N THR A 220 0.21 15.51 -12.84
CA THR A 220 -0.88 16.37 -13.32
C THR A 220 -0.37 17.76 -13.66
N LEU A 221 0.44 18.36 -12.78
CA LEU A 221 1.05 19.66 -13.05
C LEU A 221 2.01 19.58 -14.25
N ALA A 222 2.89 18.58 -14.30
CA ALA A 222 3.82 18.40 -15.40
C ALA A 222 3.10 18.39 -16.75
N LYS A 223 1.98 17.66 -16.87
CA LYS A 223 1.15 17.65 -18.07
C LYS A 223 0.72 19.05 -18.51
N LEU A 224 0.30 19.88 -17.56
CA LEU A 224 -0.14 21.25 -17.82
C LEU A 224 1.03 22.16 -18.22
N LEU A 225 2.17 22.05 -17.53
CA LEU A 225 3.37 22.84 -17.81
C LEU A 225 3.92 22.54 -19.20
N PHE A 226 4.04 21.25 -19.58
CA PHE A 226 4.48 20.88 -20.93
C PHE A 226 3.49 21.35 -22.00
N HIS A 227 2.18 21.29 -21.73
CA HIS A 227 1.18 21.81 -22.65
C HIS A 227 1.34 23.33 -22.83
N HIS A 228 1.45 24.08 -21.73
CA HIS A 228 1.60 25.52 -21.74
C HIS A 228 2.89 25.95 -22.48
N GLY A 229 4.04 25.37 -22.10
CA GLY A 229 5.32 25.66 -22.74
C GLY A 229 5.31 25.38 -24.25
N SER A 230 4.63 24.31 -24.70
CA SER A 230 4.51 23.99 -26.14
C SER A 230 3.63 24.97 -26.94
N VAL A 231 2.74 25.71 -26.26
CA VAL A 231 1.90 26.73 -26.90
C VAL A 231 2.66 28.03 -27.05
N GLU A 232 3.61 28.34 -26.16
CA GLU A 232 4.38 29.58 -26.22
C GLU A 232 5.63 29.44 -27.08
N HIS A 233 6.25 28.26 -27.10
CA HIS A 233 7.57 28.05 -27.68
C HIS A 233 7.59 26.98 -28.79
N ASP A 234 8.49 27.18 -29.75
CA ASP A 234 8.62 26.36 -30.95
C ASP A 234 9.86 25.44 -30.94
N ALA A 235 10.61 25.43 -29.83
CA ALA A 235 11.82 24.62 -29.68
C ALA A 235 11.78 23.81 -28.37
N PRO A 236 12.19 22.53 -28.36
CA PRO A 236 12.10 21.69 -27.17
C PRO A 236 12.97 22.20 -26.01
N ALA A 237 14.11 22.85 -26.27
CA ALA A 237 14.90 23.50 -25.21
C ALA A 237 14.12 24.62 -24.51
N SER A 238 13.48 25.51 -25.29
CA SER A 238 12.67 26.60 -24.74
C SER A 238 11.44 26.10 -23.97
N VAL A 239 10.84 24.98 -24.40
CA VAL A 239 9.77 24.32 -23.63
C VAL A 239 10.30 23.84 -22.27
N MET A 240 11.48 23.20 -22.25
CA MET A 240 12.09 22.73 -21.00
C MET A 240 12.49 23.88 -20.07
N GLU A 241 12.94 25.02 -20.60
CA GLU A 241 13.20 26.25 -19.83
C GLU A 241 11.94 26.78 -19.16
N ALA A 242 10.85 26.91 -19.93
CA ALA A 242 9.56 27.37 -19.41
C ALA A 242 9.04 26.42 -18.32
N VAL A 243 9.07 25.10 -18.57
CA VAL A 243 8.66 24.09 -17.59
C VAL A 243 9.53 24.17 -16.33
N ASN A 244 10.85 24.33 -16.45
CA ASN A 244 11.75 24.47 -15.31
C ASN A 244 11.40 25.70 -14.45
N HIS A 245 11.19 26.85 -15.11
CA HIS A 245 10.88 28.10 -14.45
C HIS A 245 9.55 28.01 -13.70
N ASP A 246 8.48 27.56 -14.36
CA ASP A 246 7.15 27.44 -13.76
C ASP A 246 7.13 26.40 -12.63
N PHE A 247 7.77 25.23 -12.85
CA PHE A 247 7.86 24.19 -11.84
C PHE A 247 8.60 24.69 -10.59
N ARG A 248 9.70 25.41 -10.76
CA ARG A 248 10.48 25.99 -9.66
C ARG A 248 9.72 27.14 -8.97
N SER A 249 8.96 27.94 -9.71
CA SER A 249 8.09 28.99 -9.13
C SER A 249 7.06 28.39 -8.17
N ILE A 250 6.49 27.23 -8.51
CA ILE A 250 5.46 26.55 -7.73
C ILE A 250 6.05 25.80 -6.52
N PHE A 251 7.12 25.02 -6.70
CA PHE A 251 7.66 24.14 -5.64
C PHE A 251 8.95 24.63 -4.98
N GLY A 252 9.55 25.71 -5.48
CA GLY A 252 10.90 26.11 -5.11
C GLY A 252 11.93 25.02 -5.44
N ALA A 253 13.03 25.00 -4.69
CA ALA A 253 14.09 23.98 -4.81
C ALA A 253 13.83 22.71 -3.95
N ARG A 254 12.55 22.43 -3.60
CA ARG A 254 12.18 21.33 -2.69
C ARG A 254 11.78 20.05 -3.41
N SER A 255 11.43 20.16 -4.69
CA SER A 255 11.05 19.05 -5.56
C SER A 255 11.79 19.18 -6.88
N PHE A 256 11.96 18.06 -7.55
CA PHE A 256 12.54 18.01 -8.88
C PHE A 256 11.84 16.96 -9.74
N MET A 257 12.06 17.04 -11.04
CA MET A 257 11.49 16.12 -12.02
C MET A 257 12.53 15.87 -13.09
N THR A 258 12.77 14.60 -13.41
CA THR A 258 13.57 14.25 -14.58
C THR A 258 12.67 14.28 -15.81
N ALA A 259 13.19 14.68 -16.97
CA ALA A 259 12.42 14.67 -18.20
C ALA A 259 13.30 14.51 -19.44
N MET A 260 12.72 13.94 -20.50
CA MET A 260 13.34 13.84 -21.82
C MET A 260 12.30 14.16 -22.89
N CYS A 261 12.70 14.98 -23.86
CA CYS A 261 11.86 15.45 -24.95
C CYS A 261 12.48 15.17 -26.31
N VAL A 262 11.64 14.85 -27.29
CA VAL A 262 12.00 14.62 -28.69
C VAL A 262 10.96 15.34 -29.56
N ALA A 263 11.34 16.45 -30.18
CA ALA A 263 10.53 17.13 -31.18
C ALA A 263 10.85 16.54 -32.56
N VAL A 264 9.85 15.99 -33.25
CA VAL A 264 10.02 15.32 -34.55
C VAL A 264 9.23 16.05 -35.62
N ASP A 265 9.88 16.39 -36.74
CA ASP A 265 9.20 16.72 -37.98
C ASP A 265 8.72 15.41 -38.65
N PRO A 266 7.40 15.17 -38.72
CA PRO A 266 6.87 13.91 -39.24
C PRO A 266 7.12 13.72 -40.74
N ALA A 267 7.34 14.80 -41.51
CA ALA A 267 7.57 14.74 -42.94
C ALA A 267 9.03 14.37 -43.25
N THR A 268 9.98 15.05 -42.62
CA THR A 268 11.41 14.85 -42.90
C THR A 268 12.03 13.75 -42.04
N GLY A 269 11.49 13.51 -40.84
CA GLY A 269 12.09 12.67 -39.80
C GLY A 269 13.26 13.31 -39.07
N ARG A 270 13.50 14.61 -39.29
CA ARG A 270 14.45 15.38 -38.49
C ARG A 270 13.87 15.56 -37.09
N ALA A 271 14.69 15.29 -36.08
CA ALA A 271 14.31 15.37 -34.68
C ALA A 271 15.29 16.25 -33.89
N SER A 272 14.79 16.94 -32.88
CA SER A 272 15.58 17.65 -31.87
C SER A 272 15.31 17.03 -30.50
N VAL A 273 16.38 16.71 -29.78
CA VAL A 273 16.34 15.99 -28.50
C VAL A 273 16.93 16.85 -27.39
N VAL A 274 16.26 16.88 -26.24
CA VAL A 274 16.73 17.55 -25.03
C VAL A 274 16.34 16.76 -23.79
N GLY A 275 17.24 16.68 -22.80
CA GLY A 275 17.00 15.94 -21.56
C GLY A 275 17.46 16.69 -20.32
N ALA A 276 16.77 16.46 -19.20
CA ALA A 276 17.04 16.95 -17.86
C ALA A 276 17.03 15.82 -16.82
N GLY A 277 18.19 15.40 -16.34
CA GLY A 277 18.39 14.33 -15.35
C GLY A 277 17.81 12.95 -15.68
N HIS A 278 17.25 12.74 -16.87
CA HIS A 278 16.46 11.57 -17.21
C HIS A 278 17.31 10.44 -17.82
N PRO A 279 16.86 9.16 -17.76
CA PRO A 279 17.47 8.10 -18.55
C PRO A 279 17.68 8.49 -20.03
N PRO A 280 18.77 8.02 -20.66
CA PRO A 280 19.12 8.43 -22.00
C PRO A 280 18.08 7.97 -23.02
N LEU A 281 17.91 8.75 -24.09
CA LEU A 281 17.15 8.32 -25.25
C LEU A 281 17.94 7.25 -26.00
N LEU A 282 17.30 6.12 -26.32
CA LEU A 282 17.89 5.08 -27.15
C LEU A 282 17.28 5.10 -28.55
N ILE A 283 18.11 4.95 -29.58
CA ILE A 283 17.69 4.91 -30.97
C ILE A 283 18.20 3.61 -31.60
N ALA A 284 17.27 2.72 -31.91
CA ALA A 284 17.53 1.53 -32.70
C ALA A 284 17.51 1.89 -34.19
N ARG A 285 18.68 1.90 -34.82
CA ARG A 285 18.83 2.12 -36.26
C ARG A 285 18.48 0.85 -37.03
N ARG A 286 17.87 0.99 -38.20
CA ARG A 286 17.61 -0.13 -39.13
C ARG A 286 18.89 -0.85 -39.56
N SER A 287 20.03 -0.16 -39.55
CA SER A 287 21.34 -0.73 -39.87
C SER A 287 21.84 -1.76 -38.84
N GLY A 288 21.15 -1.93 -37.71
CA GLY A 288 21.58 -2.79 -36.61
C GLY A 288 22.47 -2.09 -35.58
N ALA A 289 22.59 -0.76 -35.65
CA ALA A 289 23.30 0.04 -34.65
C ALA A 289 22.34 0.63 -33.61
N THR A 290 22.79 0.73 -32.36
CA THR A 290 22.10 1.51 -31.32
C THR A 290 22.86 2.82 -31.10
N GLU A 291 22.14 3.92 -31.07
CA GLU A 291 22.65 5.23 -30.69
C GLU A 291 22.00 5.70 -29.39
N THR A 292 22.79 6.34 -28.52
CA THR A 292 22.37 6.74 -27.18
C THR A 292 22.59 8.23 -27.01
N ILE A 293 21.56 8.96 -26.61
CA ILE A 293 21.63 10.40 -26.35
C ILE A 293 21.39 10.63 -24.86
N ALA A 294 22.44 11.08 -24.18
CA ALA A 294 22.41 11.32 -22.74
C ALA A 294 21.71 12.64 -22.41
N SER A 295 21.04 12.66 -21.25
CA SER A 295 20.60 13.90 -20.63
C SER A 295 21.79 14.62 -20.01
N VAL A 296 22.12 15.81 -20.52
CA VAL A 296 23.29 16.60 -20.05
C VAL A 296 22.94 17.65 -19.01
N VAL A 297 21.65 18.03 -18.91
CA VAL A 297 21.18 19.03 -17.95
C VAL A 297 20.73 18.33 -16.65
N PRO A 298 20.90 18.96 -15.47
CA PRO A 298 20.32 18.45 -14.23
C PRO A 298 18.78 18.40 -14.25
N PRO A 299 18.14 17.61 -13.36
CA PRO A 299 16.68 17.56 -13.25
C PRO A 299 16.03 18.95 -13.13
N LEU A 300 14.83 19.07 -13.70
CA LEU A 300 14.01 20.27 -13.65
C LEU A 300 13.68 20.64 -12.20
N GLY A 301 13.68 21.94 -11.90
CA GLY A 301 13.39 22.50 -10.56
C GLY A 301 14.64 22.73 -9.70
N LEU A 302 15.76 22.05 -9.97
CA LEU A 302 16.98 22.15 -9.16
C LEU A 302 17.74 23.44 -9.40
N ILE A 303 17.99 23.75 -10.67
CA ILE A 303 18.76 24.93 -11.11
C ILE A 303 17.79 26.00 -11.61
N GLU A 304 18.05 27.26 -11.26
CA GLU A 304 17.20 28.38 -11.63
C GLU A 304 17.29 28.74 -13.12
N HIS A 305 18.52 28.77 -13.65
CA HIS A 305 18.79 29.07 -15.06
C HIS A 305 19.69 27.98 -15.68
N PRO A 306 19.16 26.78 -15.93
CA PRO A 306 19.88 25.75 -16.66
C PRO A 306 20.00 26.11 -18.14
N GLU A 307 21.13 25.75 -18.76
CA GLU A 307 21.33 25.87 -20.21
C GLU A 307 20.95 24.56 -20.89
N PHE A 308 19.85 24.57 -21.66
CA PHE A 308 19.42 23.40 -22.41
C PHE A 308 20.07 23.37 -23.79
N THR A 309 20.81 22.29 -24.08
CA THR A 309 21.41 22.06 -25.41
C THR A 309 20.60 21.01 -26.18
N GLU A 310 20.22 21.36 -27.41
CA GLU A 310 19.52 20.44 -28.31
C GLU A 310 20.49 19.56 -29.09
N THR A 311 20.19 18.27 -29.17
CA THR A 311 20.88 17.32 -30.04
C THR A 311 20.00 17.01 -31.26
N ILE A 312 20.50 17.33 -32.45
CA ILE A 312 19.77 17.09 -33.71
C ILE A 312 20.05 15.67 -34.20
N VAL A 313 18.99 14.97 -34.60
CA VAL A 313 19.05 13.60 -35.10
C VAL A 313 18.18 13.46 -36.34
N ASP A 314 18.68 12.79 -37.37
CA ASP A 314 17.87 12.39 -38.52
C ASP A 314 17.39 10.95 -38.38
N LEU A 315 16.09 10.73 -38.21
CA LEU A 315 15.45 9.41 -38.11
C LEU A 315 15.10 8.90 -39.51
N LYS A 316 15.74 7.82 -39.95
CA LYS A 316 15.48 7.22 -41.25
C LYS A 316 14.30 6.26 -41.21
N PRO A 317 13.65 5.95 -42.34
CA PRO A 317 12.60 4.94 -42.38
C PRO A 317 13.11 3.57 -41.88
N GLY A 318 12.45 3.03 -40.86
CA GLY A 318 12.81 1.84 -40.11
C GLY A 318 13.50 2.11 -38.76
N ASP A 319 13.96 3.34 -38.49
CA ASP A 319 14.54 3.69 -37.20
C ASP A 319 13.45 3.84 -36.13
N THR A 320 13.80 3.46 -34.90
CA THR A 320 12.90 3.55 -33.73
C THR A 320 13.62 4.21 -32.57
N PHE A 321 13.01 5.19 -31.92
CA PHE A 321 13.52 5.73 -30.66
C PHE A 321 12.68 5.27 -29.47
N LEU A 322 13.31 5.16 -28.31
CA LEU A 322 12.73 4.69 -27.06
C LEU A 322 12.99 5.71 -25.94
N LEU A 323 11.90 6.21 -25.38
CA LEU A 323 11.85 6.98 -24.14
C LEU A 323 11.35 6.08 -23.02
N TYR A 324 11.96 6.15 -21.84
CA TYR A 324 11.61 5.27 -20.72
C TYR A 324 12.06 5.84 -19.38
N THR A 325 11.36 5.48 -18.31
CA THR A 325 11.71 5.82 -16.92
C THR A 325 12.53 4.72 -16.25
N ASP A 326 13.09 5.03 -15.09
CA ASP A 326 13.99 4.12 -14.38
C ASP A 326 13.27 2.91 -13.75
N GLY A 327 11.94 2.91 -13.64
CA GLY A 327 11.15 1.73 -13.29
C GLY A 327 11.32 0.56 -14.26
N LEU A 328 11.82 0.79 -15.47
CA LEU A 328 12.23 -0.25 -16.41
C LEU A 328 13.42 -1.08 -15.90
N PHE A 329 14.23 -0.55 -14.98
CA PHE A 329 15.45 -1.22 -14.51
C PHE A 329 15.22 -2.32 -13.46
N GLY A 330 14.01 -2.36 -12.87
CA GLY A 330 13.56 -3.41 -11.96
C GLY A 330 14.32 -3.50 -10.63
N SER A 331 13.76 -4.25 -9.67
CA SER A 331 14.37 -4.40 -8.33
C SER A 331 15.37 -5.55 -8.31
N ARG A 332 16.34 -5.45 -7.41
CA ARG A 332 17.32 -6.51 -7.17
C ARG A 332 16.77 -7.47 -6.10
N LYS A 333 16.19 -8.61 -6.51
CA LYS A 333 16.11 -9.81 -5.65
C LYS A 333 16.32 -11.09 -6.46
N GLY A 334 17.59 -11.52 -6.58
CA GLY A 334 17.98 -12.79 -7.22
C GLY A 334 19.34 -12.73 -7.92
N LYS A 335 19.71 -13.82 -8.63
CA LYS A 335 20.94 -13.93 -9.45
C LYS A 335 20.84 -13.23 -10.83
N GLN A 336 19.69 -12.64 -11.18
CA GLN A 336 19.58 -11.90 -12.44
C GLN A 336 20.17 -10.48 -12.29
N PRO A 337 21.01 -10.02 -13.24
CA PRO A 337 21.55 -8.66 -13.18
C PRO A 337 20.41 -7.65 -13.35
N ARG A 338 20.51 -6.49 -12.68
CA ARG A 338 19.65 -5.32 -12.96
C ARG A 338 19.73 -4.98 -14.45
N LEU A 339 18.63 -4.51 -15.01
CA LEU A 339 18.65 -3.86 -16.31
C LEU A 339 19.41 -2.53 -16.13
N THR A 340 20.36 -2.26 -17.02
CA THR A 340 21.08 -0.97 -17.09
C THR A 340 20.86 -0.39 -18.48
N PRO A 341 21.07 0.92 -18.70
CA PRO A 341 21.00 1.49 -20.05
C PRO A 341 21.81 0.69 -21.08
N GLN A 342 23.03 0.27 -20.72
CA GLN A 342 23.91 -0.50 -21.61
C GLN A 342 23.40 -1.92 -21.90
N ARG A 343 22.59 -2.49 -21.00
CA ARG A 343 21.95 -3.79 -21.23
C ARG A 343 20.70 -3.62 -22.10
N LEU A 344 19.93 -2.57 -21.86
CA LEU A 344 18.77 -2.22 -22.67
C LEU A 344 19.19 -1.93 -24.12
N GLU A 345 20.29 -1.21 -24.33
CA GLU A 345 20.91 -0.97 -25.64
C GLU A 345 21.16 -2.27 -26.43
N LYS A 346 21.58 -3.33 -25.75
CA LYS A 346 21.84 -4.65 -26.34
C LYS A 346 20.58 -5.47 -26.61
N MET A 347 19.47 -5.12 -25.97
CA MET A 347 18.19 -5.81 -26.07
C MET A 347 17.27 -5.22 -27.14
N LEU A 348 17.62 -4.05 -27.68
CA LEU A 348 16.87 -3.43 -28.77
C LEU A 348 16.92 -4.32 -30.01
N ASP A 349 15.80 -4.97 -30.31
CA ASP A 349 15.67 -5.75 -31.54
C ASP A 349 15.50 -4.82 -32.75
N HIS A 350 16.60 -4.57 -33.45
CA HIS A 350 16.65 -3.81 -34.70
C HIS A 350 15.81 -4.41 -35.83
N THR A 351 15.40 -5.68 -35.70
CA THR A 351 14.56 -6.40 -36.67
C THR A 351 13.10 -6.51 -36.24
N ALA A 352 12.73 -5.91 -35.11
CA ALA A 352 11.35 -5.93 -34.63
C ALA A 352 10.41 -5.45 -35.75
N PRO A 353 9.25 -6.09 -35.96
CA PRO A 353 8.35 -5.75 -37.06
C PRO A 353 7.56 -4.45 -36.81
N SER A 354 7.39 -4.05 -35.55
CA SER A 354 6.67 -2.83 -35.15
C SER A 354 7.23 -2.21 -33.86
N ALA A 355 6.84 -0.97 -33.58
CA ALA A 355 7.16 -0.32 -32.29
C ALA A 355 6.60 -1.10 -31.08
N GLU A 356 5.42 -1.69 -31.23
CA GLU A 356 4.77 -2.51 -30.19
C GLU A 356 5.53 -3.82 -29.93
N ALA A 357 6.01 -4.48 -30.97
CA ALA A 357 6.80 -5.70 -30.82
C ALA A 357 8.14 -5.44 -30.12
N LEU A 358 8.78 -4.31 -30.42
CA LEU A 358 10.00 -3.88 -29.73
C LEU A 358 9.73 -3.66 -28.23
N LEU A 359 8.71 -2.85 -27.92
CA LEU A 359 8.36 -2.53 -26.53
C LEU A 359 7.92 -3.78 -25.75
N GLY A 360 7.12 -4.65 -26.36
CA GLY A 360 6.65 -5.89 -25.74
C GLY A 360 7.79 -6.84 -25.34
N ARG A 361 8.85 -6.93 -26.14
CA ARG A 361 10.04 -7.73 -25.79
C ARG A 361 10.78 -7.16 -24.59
N ILE A 362 11.02 -5.85 -24.58
CA ILE A 362 11.65 -5.14 -23.46
C ILE A 362 10.85 -5.37 -22.18
N LEU A 363 9.52 -5.22 -22.24
CA LEU A 363 8.64 -5.41 -21.08
C LEU A 363 8.60 -6.85 -20.59
N THR A 364 8.73 -7.84 -21.48
CA THR A 364 8.75 -9.26 -21.10
C THR A 364 10.03 -9.60 -20.33
N GLU A 365 11.15 -9.01 -20.71
CA GLU A 365 12.43 -9.21 -20.00
C GLU A 365 12.55 -8.36 -18.73
N ALA A 366 11.90 -7.18 -18.69
CA ALA A 366 11.81 -6.34 -17.51
C ALA A 366 10.75 -6.81 -16.50
N ALA A 367 9.90 -7.77 -16.88
CA ALA A 367 8.86 -8.29 -16.00
C ALA A 367 9.45 -9.00 -14.78
N PRO A 368 8.87 -8.82 -13.58
CA PRO A 368 9.27 -9.57 -12.40
C PRO A 368 9.20 -11.08 -12.62
N ALA A 369 10.06 -11.83 -11.94
CA ALA A 369 10.03 -13.30 -12.01
C ALA A 369 8.65 -13.81 -11.51
N LYS A 370 8.17 -14.93 -12.08
CA LYS A 370 6.88 -15.55 -11.67
C LYS A 370 6.82 -15.68 -10.14
N GLY A 371 5.93 -14.91 -9.50
CA GLY A 371 5.71 -14.92 -8.05
C GLY A 371 5.97 -13.59 -7.32
N GLU A 372 6.49 -12.56 -8.00
CA GLU A 372 6.63 -11.20 -7.44
C GLU A 372 5.43 -10.33 -7.84
N GLU A 373 4.74 -9.75 -6.86
CA GLU A 373 3.46 -9.04 -7.06
C GLU A 373 3.59 -7.55 -7.44
N ALA A 374 4.76 -6.90 -7.33
CA ALA A 374 4.88 -5.47 -7.61
C ALA A 374 6.24 -5.02 -8.18
N LEU A 375 6.20 -4.03 -9.08
CA LEU A 375 7.36 -3.28 -9.58
C LEU A 375 7.97 -2.42 -8.45
N PRO A 376 9.28 -2.11 -8.46
CA PRO A 376 9.89 -1.24 -7.46
C PRO A 376 9.58 0.24 -7.63
N ASP A 377 9.34 0.66 -8.87
CA ASP A 377 9.03 2.04 -9.26
C ASP A 377 8.07 2.07 -10.45
N ASP A 378 7.46 3.21 -10.69
CA ASP A 378 6.51 3.39 -11.78
C ASP A 378 7.23 3.16 -13.11
N LEU A 379 6.54 2.50 -14.05
CA LEU A 379 7.10 2.23 -15.36
C LEU A 379 6.32 3.00 -16.40
N ALA A 380 7.00 3.92 -17.08
CA ALA A 380 6.54 4.52 -18.31
C ALA A 380 7.56 4.29 -19.43
N ALA A 381 7.07 3.91 -20.59
CA ALA A 381 7.89 3.74 -21.79
C ALA A 381 7.11 4.07 -23.06
N LEU A 382 7.81 4.65 -24.03
CA LEU A 382 7.27 5.10 -25.30
C LEU A 382 8.27 4.73 -26.41
N ALA A 383 7.83 3.92 -27.36
CA ALA A 383 8.59 3.57 -28.55
C ALA A 383 7.94 4.22 -29.78
N VAL A 384 8.72 4.95 -30.58
CA VAL A 384 8.25 5.65 -31.77
C VAL A 384 9.10 5.27 -32.96
N ARG A 385 8.47 4.74 -34.00
CA ARG A 385 9.12 4.20 -35.20
C ARG A 385 8.69 4.96 -36.44
N ARG A 386 9.64 5.29 -37.30
CA ARG A 386 9.35 5.76 -38.66
C ARG A 386 9.14 4.55 -39.57
N VAL A 387 7.97 4.44 -40.20
CA VAL A 387 7.63 3.35 -41.12
C VAL A 387 8.32 3.57 -42.47
N ALA A 388 8.63 2.47 -43.16
CA ALA A 388 9.29 2.44 -44.46
C ALA A 388 8.43 3.00 -45.59
#